data_AF-A0A3A4VMF9-F1
#
_entry.id   AF-A0A3A4VMF9-F1
#
_cell.length_a   1.000
_cell.length_b   1.000
_cell.length_c   1.000
_cell.angle_alpha   90.00
_cell.angle_beta   90.00
_cell.angle_gamma   90.00
#
_symmetry.space_group_name_H-M   'P 1'
#
loop_
_entity.id
_entity.type
_entity.pdbx_description
1 polymer ?
#
loop_
_entity_poly.entity_id
_entity_poly.type
_entity_poly.pdbx_seq_one_letter_code
_entity_poly.pdbx_strand_id
1 'polypeptide(L)'
;MDIPAKLLRIIDANLNRTGEGLRFLEEIARLGLDDADLTRKLKNLRHELLTGGGFSDRDLVAARDAGSDVGAEIEEETARELSGAVVANARRVQQSLRVLEELSKLPELSGWDATKFKRARFALYTIEKEILSGLTSPHHGHPAKKSLKIKSTG
;
A
#
# COMPACT_ATOMS: atom_id res chain seq x y z
N MET A 1 -27.51 -12.31 8.13
CA MET A 1 -26.72 -12.81 9.27
C MET A 1 -25.94 -11.60 9.76
N ASP A 2 -26.13 -11.20 11.02
CA ASP A 2 -25.44 -10.02 11.54
C ASP A 2 -24.01 -10.36 11.90
N ILE A 3 -23.05 -9.56 11.44
CA ILE A 3 -21.64 -9.75 11.74
C ILE A 3 -21.40 -9.35 13.20
N PRO A 4 -20.82 -10.22 14.05
CA PRO A 4 -20.61 -9.89 15.46
C PRO A 4 -19.76 -8.63 15.66
N ALA A 5 -20.13 -7.77 16.62
CA ALA A 5 -19.41 -6.52 16.90
C ALA A 5 -17.90 -6.73 17.19
N LYS A 6 -17.54 -7.84 17.85
CA LYS A 6 -16.13 -8.20 18.08
C LYS A 6 -15.37 -8.48 16.79
N LEU A 7 -16.01 -9.11 15.81
CA LEU A 7 -15.43 -9.38 14.50
C LEU A 7 -15.26 -8.08 13.70
N LEU A 8 -16.26 -7.19 13.71
CA LEU A 8 -16.17 -5.86 13.10
C LEU A 8 -14.99 -5.04 13.63
N ARG A 9 -14.73 -5.07 14.95
CA ARG A 9 -13.58 -4.39 15.57
C ARG A 9 -12.23 -4.94 15.08
N ILE A 10 -12.13 -6.24 14.85
CA ILE A 10 -10.89 -6.85 14.32
C ILE A 10 -10.72 -6.44 12.85
N ILE A 11 -11.79 -6.45 12.06
CA ILE A 11 -11.76 -6.02 10.66
C ILE A 11 -11.32 -4.56 10.56
N ASP A 12 -11.93 -3.66 11.33
CA ASP A 12 -11.60 -2.23 11.33
C ASP A 12 -10.12 -1.99 11.70
N ALA A 13 -9.63 -2.59 12.79
CA ALA A 13 -8.22 -2.47 13.18
C ALA A 13 -7.26 -3.01 12.09
N ASN A 14 -7.66 -4.13 11.46
CA ASN A 14 -7.16 -4.71 10.21
C ASN A 14 -6.95 -3.70 9.07
N LEU A 15 -8.07 -3.07 8.69
CA LEU A 15 -8.12 -2.11 7.60
C LEU A 15 -7.37 -0.82 7.96
N ASN A 16 -7.38 -0.39 9.22
CA ASN A 16 -6.60 0.77 9.65
C ASN A 16 -5.11 0.60 9.38
N ARG A 17 -4.53 -0.46 9.95
CA ARG A 17 -3.10 -0.73 9.88
C ARG A 17 -2.65 -0.92 8.43
N THR A 18 -3.52 -1.53 7.62
CA THR A 18 -3.34 -1.64 6.18
C THR A 18 -3.29 -0.26 5.52
N GLY A 19 -4.27 0.61 5.80
CA GLY A 19 -4.33 1.96 5.27
C GLY A 19 -3.16 2.86 5.67
N GLU A 20 -2.83 2.91 6.96
CA GLU A 20 -1.72 3.69 7.51
C GLU A 20 -0.38 3.25 6.93
N GLY A 21 -0.11 1.93 6.91
CA GLY A 21 1.15 1.42 6.37
C GLY A 21 1.26 1.64 4.87
N LEU A 22 0.19 1.47 4.09
CA LEU A 22 0.19 1.78 2.66
C LEU A 22 0.35 3.29 2.40
N ARG A 23 -0.26 4.15 3.23
CA ARG A 23 -0.08 5.60 3.15
C ARG A 23 1.38 5.98 3.40
N PHE A 24 2.02 5.43 4.43
CA PHE A 24 3.44 5.66 4.68
C PHE A 24 4.30 5.29 3.47
N LEU A 25 4.11 4.09 2.91
CA LEU A 25 4.86 3.63 1.74
C LEU A 25 4.62 4.53 0.51
N GLU A 26 3.38 5.00 0.33
CA GLU A 26 3.03 5.92 -0.76
C GLU A 26 3.75 7.26 -0.62
N GLU A 27 3.88 7.77 0.61
CA GLU A 27 4.65 8.99 0.84
C GLU A 27 6.14 8.78 0.58
N ILE A 28 6.74 7.65 0.99
CA ILE A 28 8.14 7.36 0.61
C ILE A 28 8.30 7.33 -0.91
N ALA A 29 7.38 6.68 -1.64
CA ALA A 29 7.42 6.66 -3.10
C ALA A 29 7.24 8.05 -3.73
N ARG A 30 6.27 8.84 -3.25
CA ARG A 30 5.89 10.13 -3.84
C ARG A 30 6.91 11.22 -3.51
N LEU A 31 7.31 11.27 -2.25
CA LEU A 31 7.98 12.40 -1.65
C LEU A 31 9.46 12.13 -1.40
N GLY A 32 9.81 10.88 -1.11
CA GLY A 32 11.20 10.46 -0.92
C GLY A 32 11.89 10.06 -2.22
N LEU A 33 11.17 9.39 -3.12
CA LEU A 33 11.74 8.83 -4.35
C LEU A 33 11.29 9.56 -5.63
N ASP A 34 10.29 10.44 -5.55
CA ASP A 34 9.62 11.05 -6.71
C ASP A 34 9.21 10.03 -7.79
N ASP A 35 8.82 8.82 -7.35
CA ASP A 35 8.42 7.71 -8.23
C ASP A 35 6.90 7.70 -8.42
N ALA A 36 6.46 8.31 -9.52
CA ALA A 36 5.05 8.41 -9.88
C ALA A 36 4.38 7.04 -10.15
N ASP A 37 5.14 6.04 -10.55
CA ASP A 37 4.62 4.70 -10.84
C ASP A 37 4.37 3.92 -9.55
N LEU A 38 5.32 3.93 -8.63
CA LEU A 38 5.17 3.37 -7.28
C LEU A 38 4.04 4.06 -6.51
N THR A 39 4.00 5.39 -6.56
CA THR A 39 2.93 6.19 -5.94
C THR A 39 1.55 5.73 -6.42
N ARG A 40 1.40 5.54 -7.74
CA ARG A 40 0.14 5.08 -8.34
C ARG A 40 -0.20 3.64 -7.95
N LYS A 41 0.77 2.72 -7.93
CA LYS A 41 0.56 1.32 -7.49
C LYS A 41 0.02 1.29 -6.06
N LEU A 42 0.64 2.05 -5.15
CA LEU A 42 0.26 2.12 -3.74
C LEU A 42 -1.10 2.76 -3.51
N LYS A 43 -1.37 3.88 -4.20
CA LYS A 43 -2.69 4.54 -4.17
C LYS A 43 -3.81 3.61 -4.64
N ASN A 44 -3.59 2.90 -5.74
CA ASN A 44 -4.55 1.95 -6.28
C ASN A 44 -4.78 0.77 -5.32
N LEU A 45 -3.71 0.22 -4.75
CA LEU A 45 -3.80 -0.86 -3.77
C LEU A 45 -4.58 -0.42 -2.52
N ARG A 46 -4.31 0.79 -2.01
CA ARG A 46 -5.06 1.37 -0.88
C ARG A 46 -6.54 1.54 -1.22
N HIS A 47 -6.85 2.10 -2.39
CA HIS A 47 -8.23 2.27 -2.83
C HIS A 47 -8.95 0.93 -2.92
N GLU A 48 -8.38 -0.03 -3.66
CA GLU A 48 -8.95 -1.37 -3.82
C GLU A 48 -9.28 -2.02 -2.46
N LEU A 49 -8.38 -1.93 -1.48
CA LEU A 49 -8.54 -2.56 -0.18
C LEU A 49 -9.54 -1.84 0.74
N LEU A 50 -9.61 -0.51 0.69
CA LEU A 50 -10.37 0.28 1.65
C LEU A 50 -11.76 0.70 1.18
N THR A 51 -12.02 0.81 -0.13
CA THR A 51 -13.34 1.26 -0.64
C THR A 51 -14.22 0.12 -1.16
N GLY A 52 -13.68 -1.09 -1.36
CA GLY A 52 -14.40 -2.20 -1.99
C GLY A 52 -15.08 -3.20 -1.04
N GLY A 53 -15.27 -2.86 0.23
CA GLY A 53 -15.60 -3.83 1.28
C GLY A 53 -16.92 -3.60 2.01
N GLY A 54 -18.05 -3.48 1.33
CA GLY A 54 -19.43 -3.69 1.85
C GLY A 54 -19.93 -2.91 3.08
N PHE A 55 -19.06 -2.20 3.80
CA PHE A 55 -19.36 -1.39 4.95
C PHE A 55 -19.42 0.06 4.52
N SER A 56 -20.41 0.80 5.05
CA SER A 56 -20.56 2.21 4.73
C SER A 56 -19.37 2.98 5.31
N ASP A 57 -18.80 3.92 4.53
CA ASP A 57 -17.76 4.82 5.01
C ASP A 57 -18.15 5.47 6.36
N ARG A 58 -19.45 5.68 6.62
CA ARG A 58 -19.95 6.23 7.89
C ARG A 58 -19.56 5.43 9.13
N ASP A 59 -19.55 4.10 9.08
CA ASP A 59 -19.26 3.26 10.27
C ASP A 59 -17.76 3.22 10.59
N LEU A 60 -16.91 3.47 9.60
CA LEU A 60 -15.44 3.43 9.70
C LEU A 60 -14.81 4.83 9.87
N VAL A 61 -15.46 5.87 9.34
CA VAL A 61 -15.00 7.27 9.37
C VAL A 61 -15.15 7.90 10.76
N ALA A 62 -16.04 7.41 11.63
CA ALA A 62 -16.22 7.93 12.99
C ALA A 62 -14.95 7.81 13.88
N ALA A 63 -13.88 7.18 13.40
CA ALA A 63 -12.71 6.80 14.20
C ALA A 63 -11.36 7.46 13.80
N ARG A 64 -11.26 8.32 12.78
CA ARG A 64 -9.93 8.79 12.30
C ARG A 64 -9.87 10.26 11.89
N ASP A 65 -8.73 10.87 12.22
CA ASP A 65 -8.33 12.21 11.75
C ASP A 65 -6.81 12.31 11.48
N ALA A 66 -6.46 13.34 10.67
CA ALA A 66 -5.16 13.88 10.23
C ALA A 66 -4.40 13.11 9.10
N GLY A 67 -3.73 13.74 8.12
CA GLY A 67 -3.37 15.13 7.84
C GLY A 67 -2.08 15.16 6.97
N SER A 68 -2.01 16.04 5.96
CA SER A 68 -1.12 16.12 4.75
C SER A 68 0.37 16.50 4.96
N ASP A 69 1.32 15.86 4.22
CA ASP A 69 2.17 16.34 3.07
C ASP A 69 3.42 17.19 3.47
N VAL A 70 4.68 16.90 3.06
CA VAL A 70 5.47 17.34 1.87
C VAL A 70 6.84 16.61 1.86
N GLY A 71 7.46 16.41 0.69
CA GLY A 71 8.67 15.59 0.48
C GLY A 71 10.01 16.30 0.43
N ALA A 72 11.07 15.54 0.73
CA ALA A 72 12.44 16.01 0.87
C ALA A 72 13.44 15.03 0.21
N GLU A 73 14.57 15.57 -0.26
CA GLU A 73 15.71 14.77 -0.71
C GLU A 73 16.29 13.92 0.44
N ILE A 74 16.70 12.68 0.14
CA ILE A 74 17.11 11.69 1.14
C ILE A 74 18.64 11.49 1.10
N GLU A 75 19.31 11.78 2.21
CA GLU A 75 20.73 11.49 2.42
C GLU A 75 20.99 9.98 2.70
N GLU A 76 22.22 9.48 2.53
CA GLU A 76 22.52 8.03 2.64
C GLU A 76 22.21 7.45 4.04
N GLU A 77 22.51 8.17 5.12
CA GLU A 77 22.19 7.74 6.49
C GLU A 77 20.68 7.68 6.70
N THR A 78 19.96 8.72 6.25
CA THR A 78 18.49 8.76 6.25
C THR A 78 17.89 7.63 5.40
N ALA A 79 18.50 7.28 4.26
CA ALA A 79 18.04 6.18 3.42
C ALA A 79 18.10 4.82 4.12
N ARG A 80 19.12 4.58 4.96
CA ARG A 80 19.22 3.35 5.76
C ARG A 80 18.13 3.27 6.84
N GLU A 81 17.88 4.38 7.54
CA GLU A 81 16.81 4.45 8.53
C GLU A 81 15.43 4.28 7.90
N LEU A 82 15.19 4.97 6.77
CA LEU A 82 13.96 4.85 6.00
C LEU A 82 13.76 3.44 5.45
N SER A 83 14.82 2.74 5.05
CA SER A 83 14.73 1.34 4.63
C SER A 83 14.20 0.45 5.77
N GLY A 84 14.68 0.65 6.99
CA GLY A 84 14.15 -0.03 8.18
C GLY A 84 12.67 0.28 8.42
N ALA A 85 12.28 1.55 8.31
CA ALA A 85 10.90 1.99 8.45
C ALA A 85 9.98 1.43 7.34
N VAL A 86 10.45 1.35 6.09
CA VAL A 86 9.75 0.73 4.96
C VAL A 86 9.48 -0.74 5.24
N VAL A 87 10.50 -1.51 5.65
CA VAL A 87 10.35 -2.93 5.98
C VAL A 87 9.35 -3.12 7.13
N ALA A 88 9.45 -2.31 8.19
CA ALA A 88 8.54 -2.40 9.33
C ALA A 88 7.08 -2.10 8.93
N ASN A 89 6.85 -1.08 8.11
CA ASN A 89 5.51 -0.74 7.63
C ASN A 89 4.96 -1.79 6.65
N ALA A 90 5.77 -2.24 5.68
CA ALA A 90 5.38 -3.29 4.75
C ALA A 90 4.98 -4.58 5.48
N ARG A 91 5.78 -5.03 6.45
CA ARG A 91 5.46 -6.21 7.28
C ARG A 91 4.16 -6.06 8.05
N ARG A 92 3.90 -4.89 8.65
CA ARG A 92 2.63 -4.62 9.36
C ARG A 92 1.42 -4.71 8.44
N VAL A 93 1.51 -4.17 7.22
CA VAL A 93 0.44 -4.29 6.22
C VAL A 93 0.28 -5.74 5.77
N GLN A 94 1.37 -6.46 5.49
CA GLN A 94 1.32 -7.87 5.11
C GLN A 94 0.64 -8.74 6.18
N GLN A 95 0.96 -8.52 7.47
CA GLN A 95 0.31 -9.21 8.59
C GLN A 95 -1.17 -8.85 8.69
N SER A 96 -1.52 -7.58 8.55
CA SER A 96 -2.91 -7.10 8.58
C SER A 96 -3.74 -7.73 7.45
N LEU A 97 -3.18 -7.77 6.23
CA LEU A 97 -3.79 -8.45 5.08
C LEU A 97 -3.94 -9.96 5.31
N ARG A 98 -2.99 -10.60 6.01
CA ARG A 98 -3.09 -12.02 6.35
C ARG A 98 -4.26 -12.28 7.31
N VAL A 99 -4.49 -11.40 8.28
CA VAL A 99 -5.66 -11.50 9.17
C VAL A 99 -6.95 -11.34 8.37
N LEU A 100 -7.06 -10.32 7.52
CA LEU A 100 -8.24 -10.09 6.68
C LEU A 100 -8.49 -11.25 5.70
N GLU A 101 -7.43 -11.84 5.13
CA GLU A 101 -7.50 -13.05 4.30
C GLU A 101 -8.14 -14.22 5.05
N GLU A 102 -7.73 -14.49 6.29
CA GLU A 102 -8.31 -15.59 7.07
C GLU A 102 -9.74 -15.29 7.54
N LEU A 103 -10.03 -14.05 7.97
CA LEU A 103 -11.39 -13.66 8.37
C LEU A 103 -12.38 -13.78 7.21
N SER A 104 -11.99 -13.39 5.99
CA SER A 104 -12.86 -13.45 4.81
C SER A 104 -13.36 -14.86 4.45
N LYS A 105 -12.79 -15.91 5.04
CA LYS A 105 -13.23 -17.30 4.86
C LYS A 105 -14.33 -17.71 5.83
N LEU A 106 -14.66 -16.86 6.81
CA LEU A 106 -15.72 -17.13 7.78
C LEU A 106 -17.10 -17.04 7.11
N PRO A 107 -18.08 -17.89 7.48
CA PRO A 107 -19.43 -17.85 6.93
C PRO A 107 -20.13 -16.49 7.05
N GLU A 108 -19.85 -15.77 8.14
CA GLU A 108 -20.36 -14.42 8.42
C GLU A 108 -19.88 -13.37 7.41
N LEU A 109 -18.79 -13.65 6.69
CA LEU A 109 -18.19 -12.79 5.67
C LEU A 109 -18.23 -13.44 4.28
N SER A 110 -19.23 -14.28 4.00
CA SER A 110 -19.35 -15.03 2.73
C SER A 110 -19.35 -14.19 1.44
N GLY A 111 -19.51 -12.86 1.51
CA GLY A 111 -19.35 -11.94 0.39
C GLY A 111 -17.93 -11.37 0.20
N TRP A 112 -16.97 -11.72 1.06
CA TRP A 112 -15.59 -11.22 1.00
C TRP A 112 -14.69 -12.14 0.17
N ASP A 113 -13.86 -11.56 -0.69
CA ASP A 113 -12.93 -12.30 -1.52
C ASP A 113 -11.57 -12.49 -0.82
N ALA A 114 -11.31 -13.69 -0.28
CA ALA A 114 -10.00 -14.04 0.30
C ALA A 114 -8.84 -13.88 -0.68
N THR A 115 -9.09 -14.10 -1.98
CA THR A 115 -8.05 -14.01 -3.00
C THR A 115 -7.59 -12.57 -3.21
N LYS A 116 -8.44 -11.58 -2.96
CA LYS A 116 -8.11 -10.15 -2.96
C LYS A 116 -7.01 -9.82 -1.95
N PHE A 117 -7.17 -10.21 -0.69
CA PHE A 117 -6.18 -9.96 0.36
C PHE A 117 -4.87 -10.69 0.11
N LYS A 118 -4.95 -11.92 -0.40
CA LYS A 118 -3.78 -12.70 -0.82
C LYS A 118 -3.01 -11.99 -1.95
N ARG A 119 -3.70 -11.56 -3.02
CA ARG A 119 -3.10 -10.82 -4.14
C ARG A 119 -2.43 -9.53 -3.67
N ALA A 120 -3.13 -8.75 -2.83
CA ALA A 120 -2.61 -7.52 -2.25
C ALA A 120 -1.30 -7.75 -1.46
N ARG A 121 -1.25 -8.82 -0.67
CA ARG A 121 -0.06 -9.18 0.10
C ARG A 121 1.13 -9.55 -0.80
N PHE A 122 0.88 -10.26 -1.90
CA PHE A 122 1.93 -10.55 -2.88
C PHE A 122 2.40 -9.32 -3.65
N ALA A 123 1.47 -8.45 -4.08
CA ALA A 123 1.81 -7.18 -4.70
C ALA A 123 2.71 -6.34 -3.78
N LEU A 124 2.43 -6.35 -2.48
CA LEU A 124 3.20 -5.59 -1.51
C LEU A 124 4.64 -6.12 -1.33
N TYR A 125 4.91 -7.42 -1.49
CA TYR A 125 6.29 -7.92 -1.51
C TYR A 125 7.09 -7.34 -2.68
N THR A 126 6.45 -7.18 -3.85
CA THR A 126 7.10 -6.59 -5.02
C THR A 126 7.34 -5.09 -4.82
N ILE A 127 6.33 -4.36 -4.34
CA ILE A 127 6.44 -2.92 -4.07
C ILE A 127 7.50 -2.63 -3.01
N GLU A 128 7.57 -3.43 -1.94
CA GLU A 128 8.61 -3.30 -0.90
C GLU A 128 10.01 -3.36 -1.52
N LYS A 129 10.27 -4.34 -2.39
CA LYS A 129 11.57 -4.48 -3.08
C LYS A 129 11.88 -3.29 -3.98
N GLU A 130 10.89 -2.79 -4.71
CA GLU A 130 11.02 -1.63 -5.59
C GLU A 130 11.39 -0.36 -4.78
N ILE A 131 10.71 -0.11 -3.65
CA ILE A 131 11.02 1.04 -2.76
C ILE A 131 12.43 0.92 -2.18
N LEU A 132 12.80 -0.26 -1.68
CA LEU A 132 14.14 -0.47 -1.10
C LEU A 132 15.25 -0.32 -2.13
N SER A 133 15.03 -0.78 -3.37
CA SER A 133 15.94 -0.54 -4.48
C SER A 133 16.07 0.96 -4.77
N GLY A 134 14.97 1.72 -4.74
CA GLY A 134 14.98 3.17 -4.95
C GLY A 134 15.77 3.92 -3.88
N LEU A 135 15.63 3.54 -2.60
CA LEU A 135 16.35 4.16 -1.49
C LEU A 135 17.86 3.87 -1.49
N THR A 136 18.29 2.75 -2.07
CA THR A 136 19.69 2.30 -2.03
C THR A 136 20.44 2.56 -3.32
N SER A 137 19.75 2.93 -4.40
CA SER A 137 20.37 3.25 -5.68
C SER A 137 20.73 4.74 -5.72
N PRO A 138 22.01 5.11 -5.95
CA PRO A 138 22.34 6.52 -6.19
C PRO A 138 21.64 6.97 -7.48
N HIS A 139 20.73 7.94 -7.34
CA HIS A 139 19.92 8.59 -8.37
C HIS A 139 20.06 8.01 -9.79
N HIS A 140 19.15 7.10 -10.14
CA HIS A 140 18.73 6.99 -11.54
C HIS A 140 17.34 7.60 -11.61
N GLY A 141 17.29 8.92 -11.82
CA GLY A 141 16.10 9.52 -12.42
C GLY A 141 15.70 8.65 -13.61
N HIS A 142 14.45 8.22 -13.63
CA HIS A 142 13.90 7.37 -14.69
C HIS A 142 14.38 7.88 -16.06
N PRO A 143 14.94 7.03 -16.94
CA PRO A 143 15.27 7.46 -18.28
C PRO A 143 13.98 7.90 -18.97
N ALA A 144 13.92 9.18 -19.36
CA ALA A 144 12.87 9.72 -20.21
C ALA A 144 12.62 8.72 -21.36
N LYS A 145 11.36 8.32 -21.51
CA LYS A 145 10.90 7.38 -22.54
C LYS A 145 11.56 7.72 -23.88
N LYS A 146 12.49 6.88 -24.36
CA LYS A 146 13.01 6.98 -25.73
C LYS A 146 11.84 6.72 -26.67
N SER A 147 11.32 7.78 -27.29
CA SER A 147 10.39 7.69 -28.42
C SER A 147 11.00 6.78 -29.48
N LEU A 148 10.31 5.68 -29.77
CA LEU A 148 10.66 4.75 -30.82
C LEU A 148 10.54 5.49 -32.17
N LYS A 149 11.67 5.91 -32.77
CA LYS A 149 11.69 6.37 -34.16
C LYS A 149 11.50 5.15 -35.06
N ILE A 150 10.28 5.00 -35.55
CA ILE A 150 9.92 4.05 -36.60
C ILE A 150 10.65 4.50 -37.87
N LYS A 151 11.67 3.76 -38.31
CA LYS A 151 12.26 3.96 -39.64
C LYS A 151 11.30 3.34 -40.66
N SER A 152 10.60 4.19 -41.40
CA SER A 152 9.97 3.83 -42.66
C SER A 152 11.08 3.59 -43.69
N THR A 153 11.34 2.34 -44.04
CA THR A 153 12.08 1.98 -45.25
C THR A 153 11.14 2.08 -46.44
N GLY A 154 11.54 2.85 -47.46
CA GLY A 154 10.98 2.77 -48.80
C GLY A 154 11.52 1.58 -49.58
#